data_AF-W4Q3F3-F1
#
_entry.id   AF-W4Q3F3-F1
#
_cell.length_a   1.000
_cell.length_b   1.000
_cell.length_c   1.000
_cell.angle_alpha   90.00
_cell.angle_beta   90.00
_cell.angle_gamma   90.00
#
_symmetry.space_group_name_H-M   'P 1'
#
loop_
_entity.id
_entity.type
_entity.pdbx_description
1 polymer ?
#
loop_
_entity_poly.entity_id
_entity_poly.type
_entity_poly.pdbx_seq_one_letter_code
_entity_poly.pdbx_strand_id
1 'polypeptide(L)'
;MTDSKILDKIINQTLETVDQSREQIYEIGEQSRNELQALEKELKEVRMKVASVIEKTDQTQQYARFARNRLVEVSKAFEKFTNEEVRQAYEQANNYQVQLAVLKQEEIQLRERRDQIERRLINLKDTVERADQLAGQMSVVYKFLSSDLKEVADVIEDAREKQAFGLKIIEAQEEERKKLSREIHDGPAQMMANVMLRSELIERIYQDKGIEEALNEIRDLRKMVKSSLAEVRRIIYDLRPMALDDLGLIPTLTKYLKTFEEHNQVSVVFQHFGKDKRLPQHYEIALFRLVQDRYKMPISMQNRTKYK
;
A
#
# COMPACT_ATOMS: atom_id res chain seq x y z
N MET A 1 14.18 -11.47 11.57
CA MET A 1 12.80 -11.29 11.05
C MET A 1 12.56 -9.79 10.98
N THR A 2 12.32 -9.25 9.79
CA THR A 2 12.37 -7.81 9.49
C THR A 2 11.16 -7.05 10.03
N ASP A 3 11.40 -5.85 10.60
CA ASP A 3 10.37 -4.91 11.13
C ASP A 3 9.18 -4.68 10.19
N SER A 4 9.41 -4.79 8.87
CA SER A 4 8.37 -4.68 7.83
C SER A 4 7.21 -5.64 8.04
N LYS A 5 7.51 -6.91 8.36
CA LYS A 5 6.46 -7.95 8.52
C LYS A 5 5.63 -7.75 9.78
N ILE A 6 6.21 -7.10 10.80
CA ILE A 6 5.50 -6.78 12.04
C ILE A 6 4.55 -5.61 11.78
N LEU A 7 5.02 -4.59 11.04
CA LEU A 7 4.22 -3.45 10.65
C LEU A 7 3.02 -3.85 9.78
N ASP A 8 3.23 -4.66 8.73
CA ASP A 8 2.15 -5.15 7.87
C ASP A 8 1.10 -5.94 8.66
N LYS A 9 1.55 -6.75 9.63
CA LYS A 9 0.65 -7.53 10.49
C LYS A 9 -0.21 -6.62 11.37
N ILE A 10 0.40 -5.59 11.98
CA ILE A 10 -0.32 -4.61 12.80
C ILE A 10 -1.34 -3.86 11.94
N ILE A 11 -0.95 -3.38 10.76
CA ILE A 11 -1.83 -2.64 9.86
C ILE A 11 -3.03 -3.48 9.44
N ASN A 12 -2.79 -4.73 9.03
CA ASN A 12 -3.87 -5.64 8.62
C ASN A 12 -4.83 -5.96 9.78
N GLN A 13 -4.32 -6.21 10.99
CA GLN A 13 -5.16 -6.41 12.17
C GLN A 13 -5.99 -5.16 12.51
N THR A 14 -5.40 -3.97 12.35
CA THR A 14 -6.08 -2.71 12.63
C THR A 14 -7.19 -2.46 11.61
N LEU A 15 -6.93 -2.70 10.32
CA LEU A 15 -7.91 -2.60 9.24
C LEU A 15 -9.08 -3.57 9.45
N GLU A 16 -8.78 -4.82 9.81
CA GLU A 16 -9.80 -5.84 10.09
C GLU A 16 -10.69 -5.43 11.28
N THR A 17 -10.09 -4.89 12.34
CA THR A 17 -10.85 -4.42 13.51
C THR A 17 -11.76 -3.24 13.17
N VAL A 18 -11.27 -2.28 12.36
CA VAL A 18 -12.07 -1.13 11.91
C VAL A 18 -13.21 -1.57 10.99
N ASP A 19 -12.96 -2.53 10.11
CA ASP A 19 -13.98 -3.06 9.20
C ASP A 19 -15.09 -3.80 9.95
N GLN A 20 -14.72 -4.67 10.90
CA GLN A 20 -15.68 -5.34 11.79
C GLN A 20 -16.51 -4.34 12.59
N SER A 21 -15.88 -3.29 13.12
CA SER A 21 -16.59 -2.23 13.87
C SER A 21 -17.59 -1.51 12.96
N ARG A 22 -17.21 -1.21 11.71
CA ARG A 22 -18.08 -0.59 10.72
C ARG A 22 -19.30 -1.45 10.39
N GLU A 23 -19.10 -2.76 10.23
CA GLU A 23 -20.17 -3.72 9.96
C GLU A 23 -21.16 -3.78 11.13
N GLN A 24 -20.67 -3.86 12.38
CA GLN A 24 -21.52 -3.83 13.57
C GLN A 24 -22.35 -2.55 13.69
N ILE A 25 -21.74 -1.39 13.42
CA ILE A 25 -22.46 -0.10 13.44
C ILE A 25 -23.57 -0.09 12.38
N TYR A 26 -23.28 -0.62 11.19
CA TYR A 26 -24.26 -0.72 10.11
C TYR A 26 -25.43 -1.64 10.50
N GLU A 27 -25.15 -2.80 11.08
CA GLU A 27 -26.19 -3.72 11.57
C GLU A 27 -27.10 -3.06 12.61
N ILE A 28 -26.52 -2.33 13.58
CA ILE A 28 -27.28 -1.59 14.60
C ILE A 28 -28.18 -0.53 13.94
N GLY A 29 -27.63 0.23 12.99
CA GLY A 29 -28.36 1.25 12.24
C GLY A 29 -29.55 0.66 11.47
N GLU A 30 -29.33 -0.44 10.75
CA GLU A 30 -30.36 -1.13 9.97
C GLU A 30 -31.44 -1.76 10.85
N GLN A 31 -31.06 -2.44 11.94
CA GLN A 31 -32.03 -2.98 12.90
C GLN A 31 -32.90 -1.86 13.49
N SER A 32 -32.30 -0.74 13.86
CA SER A 32 -33.01 0.41 14.42
C SER A 32 -33.96 1.07 13.42
N ARG A 33 -33.57 1.16 12.13
CA ARG A 33 -34.45 1.64 11.04
C ARG A 33 -35.66 0.74 10.83
N ASN A 34 -35.45 -0.58 10.83
CA ASN A 34 -36.52 -1.55 10.68
C ASN A 34 -37.53 -1.47 11.85
N GLU A 35 -37.04 -1.36 13.09
CA GLU A 35 -37.90 -1.17 14.26
C GLU A 35 -38.65 0.17 14.22
N LEU A 36 -37.99 1.24 13.79
CA LEU A 36 -38.60 2.55 13.61
C LEU A 36 -39.78 2.47 12.63
N GLN A 37 -39.60 1.84 11.47
CA GLN A 37 -40.67 1.68 10.47
C GLN A 37 -41.85 0.86 11.03
N ALA A 38 -41.58 -0.20 11.79
CA ALA A 38 -42.61 -1.01 12.41
C ALA A 38 -43.42 -0.22 13.46
N LEU A 39 -42.73 0.54 14.33
CA LEU A 39 -43.37 1.36 15.35
C LEU A 39 -44.12 2.56 14.78
N GLU A 40 -43.69 3.15 13.67
CA GLU A 40 -44.44 4.21 12.99
C GLU A 40 -45.78 3.69 12.46
N LYS A 41 -45.81 2.47 11.93
CA LYS A 41 -47.05 1.80 11.52
C LYS A 41 -47.95 1.50 12.71
N GLU A 42 -47.40 0.94 13.79
CA GLU A 42 -48.15 0.65 15.01
C GLU A 42 -48.73 1.94 15.63
N LEU A 43 -47.94 3.02 15.68
CA LEU A 43 -48.38 4.31 16.21
C LEU A 43 -49.60 4.84 15.43
N LYS A 44 -49.59 4.71 14.09
CA LYS A 44 -50.71 5.12 13.25
C LYS A 44 -51.98 4.34 13.61
N GLU A 45 -51.88 3.03 13.80
CA GLU A 45 -53.01 2.18 14.21
C GLU A 45 -53.53 2.53 15.60
N VAL A 46 -52.63 2.72 16.58
CA VAL A 46 -52.99 3.09 17.95
C VAL A 46 -53.66 4.47 17.97
N ARG A 47 -53.16 5.45 17.21
CA ARG A 47 -53.79 6.79 17.12
C ARG A 47 -55.22 6.72 16.59
N MET A 48 -55.49 5.89 15.59
CA MET A 48 -56.85 5.68 15.08
C MET A 48 -57.76 5.03 16.14
N LYS A 49 -57.26 4.03 16.87
CA LYS A 49 -58.00 3.38 17.97
C LYS A 49 -58.30 4.35 19.11
N VAL A 50 -57.33 5.16 19.54
CA VAL A 50 -57.50 6.21 20.56
C VAL A 50 -58.61 7.17 20.15
N ALA A 51 -58.59 7.67 18.91
CA ALA A 51 -59.61 8.61 18.42
C ALA A 51 -61.02 7.97 18.44
N SER A 52 -61.14 6.72 17.99
CA SER A 52 -62.42 6.00 17.99
C SER A 52 -62.95 5.72 19.40
N VAL A 53 -62.08 5.34 20.34
CA VAL A 53 -62.49 5.09 21.73
C VAL A 53 -62.90 6.39 22.42
N ILE A 54 -62.19 7.50 22.22
CA ILE A 54 -62.59 8.82 22.73
C ILE A 54 -64.00 9.18 22.27
N GLU A 55 -64.29 9.04 20.97
CA GLU A 55 -65.62 9.32 20.43
C GLU A 55 -66.71 8.45 21.07
N LYS A 56 -66.46 7.13 21.22
CA LYS A 56 -67.39 6.20 21.88
C LYS A 56 -67.57 6.53 23.36
N THR A 57 -66.50 6.90 24.06
CA THR A 57 -66.54 7.32 25.47
C THR A 57 -67.42 8.55 25.61
N ASP A 58 -67.25 9.56 24.75
CA ASP A 58 -68.02 10.81 24.79
C ASP A 58 -69.51 10.56 24.51
N GLN A 59 -69.84 9.74 23.51
CA GLN A 59 -71.22 9.35 23.22
C GLN A 59 -71.85 8.58 24.39
N THR A 60 -71.15 7.57 24.92
CA THR A 60 -71.64 6.76 26.06
C THR A 60 -71.80 7.60 27.31
N GLN A 61 -70.93 8.60 27.52
CA GLN A 61 -71.02 9.54 28.63
C GLN A 61 -72.30 10.40 28.54
N GLN A 62 -72.70 10.82 27.34
CA GLN A 62 -73.97 11.52 27.13
C GLN A 62 -75.16 10.61 27.44
N TYR A 63 -75.19 9.38 26.92
CA TYR A 63 -76.26 8.42 27.20
C TYR A 63 -76.35 8.05 28.68
N ALA A 64 -75.22 7.84 29.35
CA ALA A 64 -75.15 7.60 30.79
C ALA A 64 -75.76 8.76 31.58
N ARG A 65 -75.50 10.01 31.17
CA ARG A 65 -76.08 11.20 31.79
C ARG A 65 -77.61 11.25 31.64
N PHE A 66 -78.13 10.95 30.44
CA PHE A 66 -79.58 10.90 30.20
C PHE A 66 -80.25 9.77 31.01
N ALA A 67 -79.68 8.56 30.99
CA ALA A 67 -80.19 7.42 31.75
C ALA A 67 -80.19 7.69 33.26
N ARG A 68 -79.14 8.33 33.78
CA ARG A 68 -79.06 8.74 35.20
C ARG A 68 -80.14 9.76 35.55
N ASN A 69 -80.38 10.75 34.70
CA ASN A 69 -81.42 11.74 34.94
C ASN A 69 -82.82 11.10 34.95
N ARG A 70 -83.08 10.16 34.03
CA ARG A 70 -84.33 9.38 33.99
C ARG A 70 -84.51 8.53 35.25
N LEU A 71 -83.45 7.86 35.71
CA LEU A 71 -83.47 7.11 36.96
C LEU A 71 -83.85 8.01 38.15
N VAL A 72 -83.26 9.22 38.23
CA VAL A 72 -83.59 10.19 39.29
C VAL A 72 -85.05 10.65 39.21
N GLU A 73 -85.59 10.87 38.01
CA GLU A 73 -86.99 11.25 37.80
C GLU A 73 -87.95 10.16 38.29
N VAL A 74 -87.74 8.92 37.81
CA VAL A 74 -88.57 7.77 38.17
C VAL A 74 -88.45 7.43 39.66
N SER A 75 -87.27 7.61 40.26
CA SER A 75 -87.04 7.44 41.70
C SER A 75 -87.64 8.55 42.57
N LYS A 76 -88.07 9.67 42.01
CA LYS A 76 -88.74 10.75 42.77
C LYS A 76 -90.26 10.67 42.70
N ALA A 77 -90.81 9.93 41.75
CA ALA A 77 -92.24 9.88 41.47
C ALA A 77 -92.76 8.42 41.43
N PHE A 78 -92.43 7.62 42.45
CA PHE A 78 -92.77 6.19 42.53
C PHE A 78 -94.28 5.89 42.41
N GLU A 79 -95.16 6.82 42.78
CA GLU A 79 -96.61 6.64 42.65
C GLU A 79 -97.11 6.75 41.20
N LYS A 80 -96.30 7.27 40.27
CA LYS A 80 -96.66 7.51 38.87
C LYS A 80 -96.06 6.51 37.88
N PHE A 81 -95.18 5.62 38.35
CA PHE A 81 -94.47 4.66 37.51
C PHE A 81 -94.64 3.25 38.04
N THR A 82 -94.68 2.28 37.15
CA THR A 82 -94.76 0.86 37.49
C THR A 82 -93.40 0.34 38.00
N ASN A 83 -93.43 -0.74 38.80
CA ASN A 83 -92.20 -1.40 39.27
C ASN A 83 -91.27 -1.83 38.11
N GLU A 84 -91.86 -2.18 36.97
CA GLU A 84 -91.10 -2.57 35.78
C GLU A 84 -90.38 -1.38 35.14
N GLU A 85 -91.02 -0.21 35.05
CA GLU A 85 -90.39 1.02 34.54
C GLU A 85 -89.25 1.52 35.43
N VAL A 86 -89.41 1.41 36.76
CA VAL A 86 -88.36 1.73 37.74
C VAL A 86 -87.16 0.78 37.54
N ARG A 87 -87.42 -0.51 37.41
CA ARG A 87 -86.39 -1.54 37.20
C ARG A 87 -85.63 -1.30 35.89
N GLN A 88 -86.32 -1.03 34.79
CA GLN A 88 -85.71 -0.77 33.49
C GLN A 88 -84.82 0.49 33.51
N ALA A 89 -85.26 1.57 34.18
CA ALA A 89 -84.44 2.77 34.33
C ALA A 89 -83.16 2.51 35.13
N TYR A 90 -83.23 1.67 36.17
CA TYR A 90 -82.07 1.26 36.96
C TYR A 90 -81.09 0.41 36.13
N GLU A 91 -81.60 -0.64 35.46
CA GLU A 91 -80.79 -1.52 34.62
C GLU A 91 -80.11 -0.73 33.49
N GLN A 92 -80.82 0.18 32.83
CA GLN A 92 -80.26 1.01 31.77
C GLN A 92 -79.16 1.96 32.27
N ALA A 93 -79.37 2.63 33.40
CA ALA A 93 -78.36 3.51 33.99
C ALA A 93 -77.10 2.73 34.41
N ASN A 94 -77.29 1.56 35.02
CA ASN A 94 -76.18 0.68 35.42
C ASN A 94 -75.41 0.16 34.19
N ASN A 95 -76.10 -0.26 33.13
CA ASN A 95 -75.47 -0.74 31.90
C ASN A 95 -74.59 0.33 31.25
N TYR A 96 -75.08 1.56 31.10
CA TYR A 96 -74.26 2.66 30.57
C TYR A 96 -73.10 3.03 31.49
N GLN A 97 -73.26 2.92 32.82
CA GLN A 97 -72.17 3.17 33.76
C GLN A 97 -71.04 2.14 33.62
N VAL A 98 -71.38 0.85 33.49
CA VAL A 98 -70.40 -0.22 33.26
C VAL A 98 -69.70 -0.04 31.92
N GLN A 99 -70.45 0.22 30.84
CA GLN A 99 -69.88 0.47 29.51
C GLN A 99 -68.94 1.68 29.51
N LEU A 100 -69.32 2.77 30.17
CA LEU A 100 -68.49 3.96 30.30
C LEU A 100 -67.19 3.66 31.07
N ALA A 101 -67.25 2.85 32.12
CA ALA A 101 -66.06 2.46 32.89
C ALA A 101 -65.08 1.65 32.02
N VAL A 102 -65.59 0.70 31.23
CA VAL A 102 -64.79 -0.12 30.31
C VAL A 102 -64.12 0.75 29.24
N LEU A 103 -64.88 1.63 28.58
CA LEU A 103 -64.35 2.51 27.53
C LEU A 103 -63.30 3.49 28.08
N LYS A 104 -63.52 4.05 29.28
CA LYS A 104 -62.52 4.90 29.94
C LYS A 104 -61.22 4.15 30.25
N GLN A 105 -61.32 2.89 30.70
CA GLN A 105 -60.15 2.07 30.96
C GLN A 105 -59.38 1.73 29.68
N GLU A 106 -60.09 1.40 28.60
CA GLU A 106 -59.50 1.16 27.28
C GLU A 106 -58.82 2.42 26.74
N GLU A 107 -59.43 3.59 26.91
CA GLU A 107 -58.87 4.88 26.51
C GLU A 107 -57.53 5.15 27.20
N ILE A 108 -57.45 4.93 28.52
CA ILE A 108 -56.22 5.11 29.31
C ILE A 108 -55.12 4.18 28.77
N GLN A 109 -55.42 2.89 28.59
CA GLN A 109 -54.43 1.92 28.08
C GLN A 109 -53.92 2.28 26.69
N LEU A 110 -54.80 2.70 25.78
CA LEU A 110 -54.39 3.08 24.42
C LEU A 110 -53.57 4.38 24.40
N ARG A 111 -53.89 5.36 25.26
CA ARG A 111 -53.09 6.58 25.41
C ARG A 111 -51.71 6.26 25.98
N GLU A 112 -51.61 5.43 27.00
CA GLU A 112 -50.32 4.98 27.55
C GLU A 112 -49.49 4.24 26.50
N ARG A 113 -50.10 3.32 25.74
CA ARG A 113 -49.42 2.61 24.66
C ARG A 113 -48.90 3.57 23.59
N ARG A 114 -49.72 4.55 23.17
CA ARG A 114 -49.31 5.60 22.23
C ARG A 114 -48.08 6.35 22.74
N ASP A 115 -48.12 6.81 23.98
CA ASP A 115 -47.05 7.62 24.57
C ASP A 115 -45.74 6.81 24.71
N GLN A 116 -45.83 5.52 25.02
CA GLN A 116 -44.67 4.61 25.03
C GLN A 116 -44.05 4.44 23.64
N ILE A 117 -44.87 4.26 22.60
CA ILE A 117 -44.40 4.14 21.22
C ILE A 117 -43.73 5.44 20.78
N GLU A 118 -44.34 6.59 21.07
CA GLU A 118 -43.78 7.91 20.73
C GLU A 118 -42.41 8.14 21.38
N ARG A 119 -42.23 7.78 22.65
CA ARG A 119 -40.92 7.84 23.33
C ARG A 119 -39.89 6.90 22.69
N ARG A 120 -40.28 5.67 22.36
CA ARG A 120 -39.40 4.71 21.68
C ARG A 120 -38.95 5.23 20.31
N LEU A 121 -39.86 5.82 19.54
CA LEU A 121 -39.53 6.39 18.23
C LEU A 121 -38.50 7.51 18.31
N ILE A 122 -38.57 8.37 19.33
CA ILE A 122 -37.56 9.42 19.56
C ILE A 122 -36.19 8.80 19.82
N ASN A 123 -36.13 7.80 20.71
CA ASN A 123 -34.86 7.13 21.04
C ASN A 123 -34.26 6.41 19.84
N LEU A 124 -35.07 5.68 19.06
CA LEU A 124 -34.60 4.98 17.86
C LEU A 124 -34.09 5.94 16.79
N LYS A 125 -34.70 7.12 16.62
CA LYS A 125 -34.21 8.15 15.71
C LYS A 125 -32.80 8.61 16.10
N ASP A 126 -32.57 8.89 17.38
CA ASP A 126 -31.22 9.24 17.88
C ASP A 126 -30.23 8.09 17.68
N THR A 127 -30.64 6.84 17.91
CA THR A 127 -29.78 5.66 17.65
C THR A 127 -29.38 5.55 16.19
N VAL A 128 -30.31 5.74 15.25
CA VAL A 128 -30.03 5.70 13.81
C VAL A 128 -29.07 6.83 13.42
N GLU A 129 -29.30 8.05 13.89
CA GLU A 129 -28.45 9.20 13.58
C GLU A 129 -27.01 9.00 14.10
N ARG A 130 -26.86 8.46 15.32
CA ARG A 130 -25.55 8.11 15.88
C ARG A 130 -24.86 6.99 15.11
N ALA A 131 -25.60 5.96 14.70
CA ALA A 131 -25.05 4.88 13.90
C ALA A 131 -24.52 5.40 12.56
N ASP A 132 -25.28 6.25 11.88
CA ASP A 132 -24.86 6.88 10.61
C ASP A 132 -23.61 7.75 10.79
N GLN A 133 -23.54 8.54 11.86
CA GLN A 133 -22.35 9.35 12.16
C GLN A 133 -21.11 8.48 12.41
N LEU A 134 -21.23 7.43 13.21
CA LEU A 134 -20.11 6.52 13.52
C LEU A 134 -19.67 5.72 12.28
N ALA A 135 -20.61 5.28 11.44
CA ALA A 135 -20.31 4.59 10.19
C ALA A 135 -19.54 5.50 9.21
N GLY A 136 -19.91 6.79 9.16
CA GLY A 136 -19.18 7.81 8.41
C GLY A 136 -17.75 8.00 8.92
N GLN A 137 -17.56 8.12 10.24
CA GLN A 137 -16.24 8.25 10.85
C GLN A 137 -15.36 7.01 10.60
N MET A 138 -15.90 5.80 10.74
CA MET A 138 -15.18 4.56 10.45
C MET A 138 -14.80 4.44 8.98
N SER A 139 -15.66 4.86 8.06
CA SER A 139 -15.34 4.89 6.63
C SER A 139 -14.14 5.80 6.32
N VAL A 140 -14.05 6.95 6.98
CA VAL A 140 -12.91 7.85 6.84
C VAL A 140 -11.63 7.21 7.39
N VAL A 141 -11.68 6.66 8.61
CA VAL A 141 -10.53 5.98 9.23
C VAL A 141 -10.05 4.81 8.37
N TYR A 142 -10.96 3.98 7.88
CA TYR A 142 -10.64 2.87 7.00
C TYR A 142 -9.94 3.35 5.72
N LYS A 143 -10.42 4.44 5.10
CA LYS A 143 -9.80 5.01 3.89
C LYS A 143 -8.37 5.50 4.17
N PHE A 144 -8.16 6.21 5.27
CA PHE A 144 -6.82 6.66 5.67
C PHE A 144 -5.87 5.50 5.93
N LEU A 145 -6.31 4.49 6.67
CA LEU A 145 -5.47 3.32 6.99
C LEU A 145 -5.18 2.44 5.77
N SER A 146 -6.11 2.35 4.82
CA SER A 146 -5.93 1.49 3.64
C SER A 146 -5.15 2.16 2.51
N SER A 147 -5.34 3.46 2.31
CA SER A 147 -4.67 4.22 1.23
C SER A 147 -3.30 4.71 1.67
N ASP A 148 -3.24 5.52 2.72
CA ASP A 148 -2.03 6.28 3.05
C ASP A 148 -0.93 5.39 3.64
N LEU A 149 -1.29 4.39 4.45
CA LEU A 149 -0.29 3.46 4.98
C LEU A 149 0.32 2.57 3.89
N LYS A 150 -0.45 2.25 2.85
CA LYS A 150 0.05 1.47 1.72
C LYS A 150 1.04 2.28 0.89
N GLU A 151 0.74 3.55 0.63
CA GLU A 151 1.67 4.46 -0.05
C GLU A 151 2.99 4.62 0.74
N VAL A 152 2.92 4.76 2.06
CA VAL A 152 4.13 4.87 2.90
C VAL A 152 4.97 3.59 2.86
N ALA A 153 4.34 2.41 2.86
CA ALA A 153 5.04 1.13 2.73
C ALA A 153 5.79 1.04 1.40
N ASP A 154 5.15 1.38 0.29
CA ASP A 154 5.74 1.34 -1.06
C ASP A 154 6.95 2.29 -1.17
N VAL A 155 6.86 3.50 -0.59
CA VAL A 155 7.97 4.47 -0.58
C VAL A 155 9.17 3.98 0.23
N ILE A 156 8.93 3.34 1.37
CA ILE A 156 10.01 2.79 2.21
C ILE A 156 10.70 1.63 1.51
N GLU A 157 9.95 0.78 0.80
CA GLU A 157 10.51 -0.32 0.03
C GLU A 157 11.39 0.18 -1.13
N ASP A 158 10.90 1.12 -1.93
CA ASP A 158 11.67 1.75 -3.02
C ASP A 158 12.95 2.44 -2.49
N ALA A 159 12.88 3.14 -1.35
CA ALA A 159 14.04 3.75 -0.72
C ALA A 159 15.08 2.70 -0.29
N ARG A 160 14.64 1.57 0.27
CA ARG A 160 15.52 0.45 0.66
C ARG A 160 16.19 -0.19 -0.55
N GLU A 161 15.45 -0.43 -1.62
CA GLU A 161 16.01 -0.99 -2.87
C GLU A 161 17.08 -0.06 -3.45
N LYS A 162 16.81 1.25 -3.51
CA LYS A 162 17.77 2.27 -3.95
C LYS A 162 19.02 2.30 -3.07
N GLN A 163 18.86 2.24 -1.75
CA GLN A 163 19.99 2.22 -0.83
C GLN A 163 20.84 0.95 -1.02
N ALA A 164 20.21 -0.22 -1.13
CA ALA A 164 20.90 -1.49 -1.36
C ALA A 164 21.63 -1.50 -2.70
N PHE A 165 21.04 -0.93 -3.75
CA PHE A 165 21.70 -0.74 -5.03
C PHE A 165 22.89 0.21 -4.95
N GLY A 166 22.75 1.33 -4.22
CA GLY A 166 23.85 2.26 -3.96
C GLY A 166 25.04 1.61 -3.25
N LEU A 167 24.78 0.78 -2.24
CA LEU A 167 25.84 0.02 -1.56
C LEU A 167 26.56 -0.95 -2.49
N LYS A 168 25.83 -1.67 -3.36
CA LYS A 168 26.44 -2.55 -4.38
C LYS A 168 27.33 -1.79 -5.36
N ILE A 169 26.95 -0.57 -5.75
CA ILE A 169 27.79 0.28 -6.62
C ILE A 169 29.09 0.63 -5.90
N ILE A 170 29.04 1.01 -4.62
CA ILE A 170 30.23 1.35 -3.84
C ILE A 170 31.13 0.13 -3.69
N GLU A 171 30.58 -1.03 -3.35
CA GLU A 171 31.34 -2.29 -3.26
C GLU A 171 32.03 -2.65 -4.58
N ALA A 172 31.30 -2.56 -5.71
CA ALA A 172 31.86 -2.81 -7.03
C ALA A 172 32.97 -1.82 -7.39
N GLN A 173 32.81 -0.54 -7.04
CA GLN A 173 33.82 0.49 -7.27
C GLN A 173 35.10 0.22 -6.45
N GLU A 174 34.97 -0.21 -5.20
CA GLU A 174 36.13 -0.52 -4.37
C GLU A 174 36.86 -1.79 -4.79
N GLU A 175 36.12 -2.80 -5.28
CA GLU A 175 36.74 -3.99 -5.83
C GLU A 175 37.55 -3.67 -7.10
N GLU A 176 37.02 -2.81 -7.98
CA GLU A 176 37.74 -2.36 -9.17
C GLU A 176 38.97 -1.51 -8.81
N ARG A 177 38.88 -0.65 -7.78
CA ARG A 177 40.04 0.09 -7.26
C ARG A 177 41.13 -0.85 -6.73
N LYS A 178 40.76 -1.86 -5.95
CA LYS A 178 41.71 -2.87 -5.43
C LYS A 178 42.38 -3.64 -6.56
N LYS A 179 41.60 -4.07 -7.54
CA LYS A 179 42.10 -4.77 -8.72
C LYS A 179 43.08 -3.91 -9.50
N LEU A 180 42.73 -2.65 -9.77
CA LEU A 180 43.62 -1.72 -10.45
C LEU A 180 44.93 -1.51 -9.68
N SER A 181 44.86 -1.33 -8.36
CA SER A 181 46.06 -1.18 -7.53
C SER A 181 46.98 -2.39 -7.64
N ARG A 182 46.44 -3.61 -7.72
CA ARG A 182 47.23 -4.84 -7.93
C ARG A 182 47.83 -4.90 -9.32
N GLU A 183 47.05 -4.61 -10.37
CA GLU A 183 47.55 -4.61 -11.76
C GLU A 183 48.68 -3.60 -11.98
N ILE A 184 48.58 -2.40 -11.37
CA ILE A 184 49.64 -1.38 -11.42
C ILE A 184 50.87 -1.83 -10.63
N HIS A 185 50.68 -2.39 -9.44
CA HIS A 185 51.77 -2.82 -8.57
C HIS A 185 52.56 -3.98 -9.20
N ASP A 186 51.87 -5.03 -9.64
CA ASP A 186 52.50 -6.27 -10.11
C ASP A 186 53.06 -6.15 -11.54
N GLY A 187 52.51 -5.27 -12.38
CA GLY A 187 53.04 -5.02 -13.72
C GLY A 187 54.03 -3.86 -13.76
N PRO A 188 53.57 -2.61 -14.04
CA PRO A 188 54.45 -1.47 -14.25
C PRO A 188 55.43 -1.17 -13.11
N ALA A 189 54.98 -1.20 -11.84
CA ALA A 189 55.83 -0.80 -10.73
C ALA A 189 56.99 -1.81 -10.51
N GLN A 190 56.71 -3.11 -10.57
CA GLN A 190 57.76 -4.15 -10.52
C GLN A 190 58.73 -4.05 -11.72
N MET A 191 58.22 -3.81 -12.93
CA MET A 191 59.08 -3.62 -14.10
C MET A 191 60.01 -2.42 -13.96
N MET A 192 59.51 -1.30 -13.41
CA MET A 192 60.34 -0.12 -13.15
C MET A 192 61.42 -0.38 -12.09
N ALA A 193 61.12 -1.15 -11.05
CA ALA A 193 62.13 -1.58 -10.09
C ALA A 193 63.24 -2.41 -10.75
N ASN A 194 62.89 -3.33 -11.64
CA ASN A 194 63.86 -4.12 -12.42
C ASN A 194 64.69 -3.25 -13.39
N VAL A 195 64.08 -2.24 -14.01
CA VAL A 195 64.78 -1.27 -14.86
C VAL A 195 65.84 -0.50 -14.04
N MET A 196 65.52 -0.05 -12.83
CA MET A 196 66.50 0.62 -11.95
C MET A 196 67.68 -0.31 -11.62
N LEU A 197 67.42 -1.54 -11.16
CA LEU A 197 68.46 -2.50 -10.81
C LEU A 197 69.37 -2.86 -12.00
N ARG A 198 68.79 -3.07 -13.18
CA ARG A 198 69.57 -3.34 -14.40
C ARG A 198 70.36 -2.13 -14.86
N SER A 199 69.85 -0.91 -14.65
CA SER A 199 70.59 0.31 -14.96
C SER A 199 71.87 0.42 -14.13
N GLU A 200 71.83 0.09 -12.83
CA GLU A 200 73.01 0.05 -11.97
C GLU A 200 74.00 -1.06 -12.37
N LEU A 201 73.48 -2.20 -12.85
CA LEU A 201 74.29 -3.34 -13.30
C LEU A 201 75.14 -3.00 -14.54
N ILE A 202 74.67 -2.12 -15.42
CA ILE A 202 75.37 -1.73 -16.65
C ILE A 202 76.74 -1.12 -16.32
N GLU A 203 76.84 -0.33 -15.26
CA GLU A 203 78.12 0.27 -14.82
C GLU A 203 79.13 -0.81 -14.42
N ARG A 204 78.67 -1.85 -13.70
CA ARG A 204 79.52 -2.98 -13.31
C ARG A 204 79.92 -3.84 -14.52
N ILE A 205 78.98 -4.12 -15.43
CA ILE A 205 79.28 -4.88 -16.66
C ILE A 205 80.30 -4.15 -17.51
N TYR A 206 80.22 -2.82 -17.61
CA TYR A 206 81.20 -2.02 -18.33
C TYR A 206 82.60 -2.16 -17.73
N GLN A 207 82.72 -2.14 -16.40
CA GLN A 207 83.99 -2.31 -15.69
C GLN A 207 84.56 -3.73 -15.81
N ASP A 208 83.72 -4.76 -15.67
CA ASP A 208 84.17 -6.15 -15.57
C ASP A 208 84.32 -6.85 -16.94
N LYS A 209 83.47 -6.51 -17.91
CA LYS A 209 83.32 -7.23 -19.19
C LYS A 209 83.57 -6.36 -20.42
N GLY A 210 83.59 -5.04 -20.27
CA GLY A 210 83.88 -4.10 -21.36
C GLY A 210 82.65 -3.55 -22.07
N ILE A 211 82.91 -2.78 -23.13
CA ILE A 211 81.91 -1.92 -23.76
C ILE A 211 80.84 -2.67 -24.58
N GLU A 212 81.17 -3.79 -25.22
CA GLU A 212 80.21 -4.53 -26.05
C GLU A 212 79.08 -5.15 -25.21
N GLU A 213 79.43 -5.74 -24.07
CA GLU A 213 78.51 -6.38 -23.14
C GLU A 213 77.62 -5.34 -22.46
N ALA A 214 78.18 -4.18 -22.09
CA ALA A 214 77.41 -3.06 -21.58
C ALA A 214 76.40 -2.52 -22.62
N LEU A 215 76.81 -2.42 -23.90
CA LEU A 215 75.90 -2.02 -24.99
C LEU A 215 74.77 -3.03 -25.22
N ASN A 216 75.04 -4.33 -25.04
CA ASN A 216 74.00 -5.36 -25.12
C ASN A 216 73.00 -5.26 -23.96
N GLU A 217 73.47 -5.04 -22.74
CA GLU A 217 72.57 -4.85 -21.59
C GLU A 217 71.72 -3.57 -21.74
N ILE A 218 72.28 -2.48 -22.29
CA ILE A 218 71.52 -1.26 -22.65
C ILE A 218 70.42 -1.57 -23.67
N ARG A 219 70.68 -2.43 -24.68
CA ARG A 219 69.66 -2.83 -25.67
C ARG A 219 68.52 -3.61 -25.01
N ASP A 220 68.83 -4.50 -24.08
CA ASP A 220 67.82 -5.29 -23.38
C ASP A 220 67.03 -4.43 -22.37
N LEU A 221 67.68 -3.50 -21.68
CA LEU A 221 67.02 -2.48 -20.87
C LEU A 221 66.03 -1.65 -21.70
N ARG A 222 66.41 -1.21 -22.91
CA ARG A 222 65.50 -0.51 -23.83
C ARG A 222 64.29 -1.35 -24.25
N LYS A 223 64.46 -2.67 -24.44
CA LYS A 223 63.33 -3.58 -24.72
C LYS A 223 62.40 -3.67 -23.52
N MET A 224 62.95 -3.80 -22.31
CA MET A 224 62.17 -3.87 -21.06
C MET A 224 61.36 -2.60 -20.83
N VAL A 225 61.96 -1.42 -21.00
CA VAL A 225 61.26 -0.12 -20.90
C VAL A 225 60.13 -0.02 -21.93
N LYS A 226 60.38 -0.42 -23.19
CA LYS A 226 59.33 -0.43 -24.22
C LYS A 226 58.16 -1.35 -23.86
N SER A 227 58.45 -2.54 -23.32
CA SER A 227 57.43 -3.49 -22.87
C SER A 227 56.60 -2.92 -21.72
N SER A 228 57.25 -2.32 -20.72
CA SER A 228 56.57 -1.71 -19.58
C SER A 228 55.67 -0.54 -20.00
N LEU A 229 56.14 0.31 -20.93
CA LEU A 229 55.31 1.39 -21.49
C LEU A 229 54.10 0.86 -22.27
N ALA A 230 54.25 -0.26 -22.99
CA ALA A 230 53.14 -0.90 -23.67
C ALA A 230 52.10 -1.46 -22.68
N GLU A 231 52.55 -2.02 -21.55
CA GLU A 231 51.67 -2.54 -20.50
C GLU A 231 50.91 -1.43 -19.77
N VAL A 232 51.58 -0.31 -19.43
CA VAL A 232 50.92 0.88 -18.89
C VAL A 232 49.85 1.41 -19.86
N ARG A 233 50.16 1.49 -21.16
CA ARG A 233 49.19 1.91 -22.18
C ARG A 233 48.01 0.96 -22.28
N ARG A 234 48.22 -0.35 -22.15
CA ARG A 234 47.15 -1.36 -22.09
C ARG A 234 46.24 -1.12 -20.89
N ILE A 235 46.81 -0.94 -19.69
CA ILE A 235 46.04 -0.67 -18.46
C ILE A 235 45.21 0.63 -18.60
N ILE A 236 45.81 1.71 -19.13
CA ILE A 236 45.08 2.97 -19.37
C ILE A 236 43.92 2.76 -20.33
N TYR A 237 44.13 2.02 -21.43
CA TYR A 237 43.08 1.71 -22.40
C TYR A 237 41.96 0.87 -21.78
N ASP A 238 42.32 -0.11 -20.95
CA ASP A 238 41.35 -0.93 -20.21
C ASP A 238 40.56 -0.12 -19.17
N LEU A 239 41.13 0.94 -18.60
CA LEU A 239 40.43 1.84 -17.67
C LEU A 239 39.57 2.89 -18.36
N ARG A 240 40.05 3.47 -19.46
CA ARG A 240 39.33 4.47 -20.23
C ARG A 240 39.72 4.36 -21.71
N PRO A 241 38.86 3.81 -22.56
CA PRO A 241 39.09 3.81 -24.00
C PRO A 241 38.86 5.24 -24.52
N MET A 242 39.87 6.11 -24.48
CA MET A 242 39.76 7.52 -24.91
C MET A 242 39.25 7.66 -26.35
N ALA A 243 39.53 6.67 -27.20
CA ALA A 243 38.97 6.58 -28.55
C ALA A 243 37.44 6.56 -28.58
N LEU A 244 36.78 6.11 -27.50
CA LEU A 244 35.32 6.14 -27.37
C LEU A 244 34.79 7.57 -27.28
N ASP A 245 35.51 8.42 -26.56
CA ASP A 245 35.15 9.83 -26.41
C ASP A 245 35.30 10.54 -27.77
N ASP A 246 36.45 10.37 -28.43
CA ASP A 246 36.81 11.10 -29.66
C ASP A 246 36.19 10.52 -30.95
N LEU A 247 36.14 9.19 -31.09
CA LEU A 247 35.78 8.48 -32.33
C LEU A 247 34.43 7.77 -32.22
N GLY A 248 33.92 7.53 -31.02
CA GLY A 248 32.65 6.85 -30.78
C GLY A 248 32.76 5.33 -30.74
N LEU A 249 31.60 4.67 -30.57
CA LEU A 249 31.50 3.24 -30.26
C LEU A 249 32.06 2.34 -31.36
N ILE A 250 31.66 2.54 -32.61
CA ILE A 250 32.00 1.63 -33.73
C ILE A 250 33.52 1.61 -34.01
N PRO A 251 34.22 2.74 -34.20
CA PRO A 251 35.67 2.72 -34.43
C PRO A 251 36.45 2.14 -33.25
N THR A 252 35.98 2.40 -32.01
CA THR A 252 36.61 1.89 -30.79
C THR A 252 36.48 0.38 -30.67
N LEU A 253 35.30 -0.19 -30.97
CA LEU A 253 35.07 -1.63 -31.00
C LEU A 253 35.88 -2.31 -32.11
N THR A 254 35.91 -1.74 -33.32
CA THR A 254 36.70 -2.30 -34.43
C THR A 254 38.17 -2.39 -34.07
N LYS A 255 38.73 -1.34 -33.47
CA LYS A 255 40.13 -1.34 -33.02
C LYS A 255 40.38 -2.36 -31.91
N TYR A 256 39.50 -2.41 -30.90
CA TYR A 256 39.62 -3.36 -29.80
C TYR A 256 39.60 -4.82 -30.28
N LEU A 257 38.62 -5.17 -31.12
CA LEU A 257 38.48 -6.54 -31.64
C LEU A 257 39.66 -6.94 -32.52
N LYS A 258 40.17 -6.03 -33.36
CA LYS A 258 41.36 -6.31 -34.18
C LYS A 258 42.60 -6.60 -33.31
N THR A 259 42.84 -5.80 -32.26
CA THR A 259 43.93 -6.06 -31.31
C THR A 259 43.73 -7.37 -30.55
N PHE A 260 42.48 -7.73 -30.26
CA PHE A 260 42.16 -9.03 -29.66
C PHE A 260 42.47 -10.20 -30.61
N GLU A 261 42.11 -10.10 -31.89
CA GLU A 261 42.45 -11.09 -32.92
C GLU A 261 43.97 -11.29 -33.03
N GLU A 262 44.73 -10.19 -33.10
CA GLU A 262 46.20 -10.20 -33.24
C GLU A 262 46.88 -10.88 -32.05
N HIS A 263 46.41 -10.65 -30.82
CA HIS A 263 47.00 -11.22 -29.62
C HIS A 263 46.60 -12.68 -29.36
N ASN A 264 45.38 -13.08 -29.72
CA ASN A 264 44.85 -14.41 -29.40
C ASN A 264 44.88 -15.39 -30.59
N GLN A 265 45.25 -14.91 -31.79
CA GLN A 265 45.22 -15.69 -33.03
C GLN A 265 43.84 -16.31 -33.31
N VAL A 266 42.77 -15.55 -33.00
CA VAL A 266 41.37 -15.92 -33.25
C VAL A 266 40.80 -14.98 -34.31
N SER A 267 39.90 -15.48 -35.16
CA SER A 267 39.15 -14.62 -36.11
C SER A 267 37.83 -14.15 -35.51
N VAL A 268 37.59 -12.85 -35.58
CA VAL A 268 36.41 -12.14 -35.10
C VAL A 268 35.83 -11.30 -36.23
N VAL A 269 34.63 -11.66 -36.69
CA VAL A 269 33.91 -10.89 -37.71
C VAL A 269 32.99 -9.89 -37.02
N PHE A 270 33.26 -8.60 -37.19
CA PHE A 270 32.42 -7.51 -36.69
C PHE A 270 31.63 -6.86 -37.83
N GLN A 271 30.31 -6.83 -37.72
CA GLN A 271 29.41 -6.19 -38.68
C GLN A 271 28.51 -5.18 -37.98
N HIS A 272 28.42 -3.98 -38.55
CA HIS A 272 27.53 -2.92 -38.10
C HIS A 272 26.56 -2.56 -39.23
N PHE A 273 25.27 -2.47 -38.91
CA PHE A 273 24.21 -2.14 -39.85
C PHE A 273 23.54 -0.83 -39.44
N GLY A 274 23.28 0.04 -40.42
CA GLY A 274 22.63 1.33 -40.20
C GLY A 274 23.59 2.52 -40.27
N LYS A 275 23.10 3.71 -39.92
CA LYS A 275 23.88 4.95 -39.91
C LYS A 275 24.61 5.11 -38.59
N ASP A 276 25.89 5.45 -38.64
CA ASP A 276 26.65 5.86 -37.47
C ASP A 276 26.00 7.09 -36.82
N LYS A 277 25.51 6.91 -35.60
CA LYS A 277 24.97 7.98 -34.76
C LYS A 277 25.55 7.83 -33.36
N ARG A 278 26.07 8.93 -32.82
CA ARG A 278 26.54 8.97 -31.43
C ARG A 278 25.37 8.75 -30.48
N LEU A 279 25.55 7.84 -29.54
CA LEU A 279 24.65 7.67 -28.40
C LEU A 279 25.11 8.61 -27.27
N PRO A 280 24.25 8.90 -26.28
CA PRO A 280 24.72 9.51 -25.04
C PRO A 280 25.89 8.71 -24.47
N GLN A 281 26.94 9.41 -24.02
CA GLN A 281 28.24 8.83 -23.68
C GLN A 281 28.16 7.64 -22.71
N HIS A 282 27.25 7.68 -21.74
CA HIS A 282 27.04 6.59 -20.78
C HIS A 282 26.55 5.28 -21.44
N TYR A 283 25.74 5.37 -22.51
CA TYR A 283 25.34 4.18 -23.27
C TYR A 283 26.49 3.62 -24.11
N GLU A 284 27.30 4.48 -24.74
CA GLU A 284 28.47 4.03 -25.51
C GLU A 284 29.49 3.33 -24.61
N ILE A 285 29.74 3.89 -23.42
CA ILE A 285 30.60 3.26 -22.40
C ILE A 285 30.02 1.92 -21.97
N ALA A 286 28.73 1.86 -21.63
CA ALA A 286 28.10 0.62 -21.19
C ALA A 286 28.16 -0.48 -22.26
N LEU A 287 27.87 -0.16 -23.52
CA LEU A 287 27.93 -1.10 -24.63
C LEU A 287 29.37 -1.57 -24.89
N PHE A 288 30.34 -0.66 -24.86
CA PHE A 288 31.74 -1.02 -25.02
C PHE A 288 32.20 -1.98 -23.90
N ARG A 289 31.84 -1.69 -22.64
CA ARG A 289 32.17 -2.54 -21.49
C ARG A 289 31.56 -3.93 -21.58
N LEU A 290 30.30 -4.03 -22.01
CA LEU A 290 29.65 -5.32 -22.25
C LEU A 290 30.42 -6.19 -23.24
N VAL A 291 30.90 -5.59 -24.34
CA VAL A 291 31.72 -6.33 -25.31
C VAL A 291 33.08 -6.68 -24.67
N GLN A 292 33.76 -5.72 -24.06
CA GLN A 292 35.07 -5.94 -23.44
C GLN A 292 35.05 -7.06 -22.39
N ASP A 293 34.04 -7.11 -21.52
CA ASP A 293 33.91 -8.14 -20.48
C ASP A 293 33.72 -9.54 -21.06
N ARG A 294 33.04 -9.66 -22.21
CA ARG A 294 32.87 -10.95 -22.91
C ARG A 294 34.18 -11.47 -23.48
N TYR A 295 35.03 -10.58 -24.00
CA TYR A 295 36.32 -10.94 -24.60
C TYR A 295 37.49 -10.90 -23.60
N LYS A 296 37.30 -10.42 -22.35
CA LYS A 296 38.28 -10.51 -21.25
C LYS A 296 38.40 -11.91 -20.62
N MET A 297 37.41 -12.80 -20.78
CA MET A 297 37.49 -14.17 -20.24
C MET A 297 38.47 -15.05 -21.04
N PRO A 298 39.31 -15.87 -20.38
CA PRO A 298 40.13 -16.86 -21.07
C PRO A 298 39.23 -17.78 -21.91
N ILE A 299 39.64 -18.05 -23.16
CA ILE A 299 38.91 -18.88 -24.12
C ILE A 299 38.54 -20.27 -23.54
N SER A 300 39.29 -20.76 -22.54
CA SER A 300 39.01 -22.01 -21.82
C SER A 300 37.70 -22.02 -21.00
N MET A 301 37.15 -20.86 -20.62
CA MET A 301 35.88 -20.76 -19.87
C MET A 301 34.64 -20.48 -20.73
N GLN A 302 34.79 -19.93 -21.94
CA GLN A 302 33.66 -19.62 -22.83
C GLN A 302 32.89 -20.86 -23.31
N ASN A 303 33.54 -22.04 -23.37
CA ASN A 303 32.88 -23.28 -23.78
C ASN A 303 32.01 -23.94 -22.70
N ARG A 304 32.02 -23.48 -21.45
CA ARG A 304 31.18 -24.04 -20.39
C ARG A 304 29.78 -23.42 -20.29
N THR A 305 29.53 -22.29 -20.95
CA THR A 305 28.22 -21.59 -20.87
C THR A 305 27.22 -22.04 -21.94
N LYS A 306 27.57 -23.00 -22.81
CA LYS A 306 26.64 -23.58 -23.81
C LYS A 306 25.82 -24.78 -23.31
N TYR A 307 25.99 -25.20 -22.05
CA TYR A 307 25.21 -26.26 -21.42
C TYR A 307 24.75 -25.85 -20.02
N LYS A 308 23.85 -24.88 -19.92
CA LYS A 308 22.91 -24.71 -18.80
C LYS A 308 21.68 -23.97 -19.29
#